data_AF-A0A6M3LJK5-F1
#
_entry.id   AF-A0A6M3LJK5-F1
#
_cell.length_a   1.000
_cell.length_b   1.000
_cell.length_c   1.000
_cell.angle_alpha   90.00
_cell.angle_beta   90.00
_cell.angle_gamma   90.00
#
_symmetry.space_group_name_H-M   'P 1'
#
loop_
_entity.id
_entity.type
_entity.pdbx_description
1 polymer ?
#
loop_
_entity_poly.entity_id
_entity_poly.type
_entity_poly.pdbx_seq_one_letter_code
_entity_poly.pdbx_strand_id
1 'polypeptide(L)'
;MYYESDFGVVKVYATRFLVSDTAATFPTSYEDVLILDKEMWSVATLQPLKTEKLAKTGLSTKIQMSTEYTLVSRQEKASAWLKNMAVSP
;
A
#
# COMPACT_ATOMS: atom_id res chain seq x y z
N MET A 1 13.96 -9.08 3.55
CA MET A 1 14.72 -9.46 4.75
C MET A 1 13.82 -10.36 5.58
N TYR A 2 14.33 -11.47 6.11
CA TYR A 2 13.58 -12.33 7.04
C TYR A 2 14.05 -12.01 8.46
N TYR A 3 13.11 -11.84 9.38
CA TYR A 3 13.36 -11.66 10.80
C TYR A 3 12.83 -12.90 11.51
N GLU A 4 13.68 -13.50 12.32
CA GLU A 4 13.36 -14.68 13.12
C GLU A 4 13.31 -14.26 14.58
N SER A 5 12.18 -14.51 15.23
CA SER A 5 12.00 -14.34 16.66
C SER A 5 11.39 -15.58 17.31
N ASP A 6 11.22 -15.54 18.62
CA ASP A 6 10.45 -16.50 19.42
C ASP A 6 8.99 -16.65 18.97
N PHE A 7 8.47 -15.68 18.22
CA PHE A 7 7.13 -15.70 17.61
C PHE A 7 7.12 -16.23 16.16
N GLY A 8 8.26 -16.71 15.66
CA GLY A 8 8.40 -17.29 14.33
C GLY A 8 9.17 -16.41 13.35
N VAL A 9 9.10 -16.79 12.07
CA VAL A 9 9.83 -16.10 10.99
C VAL A 9 8.88 -15.22 10.20
N VAL A 10 9.15 -13.91 10.18
CA VAL A 10 8.38 -12.93 9.41
C VAL A 10 9.23 -12.27 8.34
N LYS A 11 8.59 -11.94 7.22
CA LYS A 11 9.25 -11.22 6.13
C LYS A 11 8.97 -9.73 6.26
N VAL A 12 10.03 -8.96 6.48
CA VAL A 12 9.95 -7.51 6.67
C VAL A 12 10.08 -6.79 5.33
N TYR A 13 9.16 -5.85 5.10
CA TYR A 13 9.12 -4.97 3.93
C TYR A 13 9.16 -3.52 4.41
N ALA A 14 10.28 -2.84 4.17
CA ALA A 14 10.36 -1.40 4.36
C ALA A 14 9.65 -0.69 3.19
N THR A 15 8.77 0.26 3.49
CA THR A 15 8.05 1.04 2.49
C THR A 15 7.89 2.48 2.96
N ARG A 16 8.16 3.41 2.04
CA ARG A 16 8.00 4.85 2.27
C ARG A 16 6.53 5.33 2.19
N PHE A 17 5.61 4.42 1.89
CA PHE A 17 4.20 4.77 1.65
C PHE A 17 3.30 4.51 2.86
N LEU A 18 3.86 4.15 4.02
CA LEU A 18 3.11 3.94 5.28
C LEU A 18 2.86 5.25 6.06
N VAL A 19 2.74 6.37 5.36
CA VAL A 19 2.52 7.67 5.99
C VAL A 19 1.06 7.81 6.40
N SER A 20 0.80 8.19 7.65
CA SER A 20 -0.54 8.56 8.07
C SER A 20 -0.89 9.95 7.54
N ASP A 21 -1.92 10.04 6.69
CA ASP A 21 -2.42 11.28 6.09
C ASP A 21 -3.13 12.21 7.11
N THR A 22 -3.16 11.82 8.39
CA THR A 22 -3.82 12.59 9.46
C THR A 22 -2.89 13.64 10.08
N ALA A 23 -1.64 13.75 9.64
CA ALA A 23 -0.68 14.76 10.10
C ALA A 23 -0.66 15.99 9.19
N ALA A 24 -1.78 16.73 9.12
CA ALA A 24 -1.84 18.03 8.45
C ALA A 24 -1.08 19.15 9.20
N THR A 25 -0.15 18.83 10.12
CA THR A 25 0.53 19.86 10.91
C THR A 25 2.04 19.64 11.04
N PHE A 26 2.61 18.49 11.46
CA PHE A 26 4.07 18.23 11.45
C PHE A 26 4.37 16.71 11.55
N PRO A 27 5.63 16.28 11.36
CA PRO A 27 6.17 15.59 10.18
C PRO A 27 5.71 14.13 10.02
N THR A 28 5.85 13.65 8.79
CA THR A 28 5.83 12.26 8.34
C THR A 28 6.66 11.34 9.24
N SER A 29 6.04 10.74 10.25
CA SER A 29 6.73 9.78 11.10
C SER A 29 6.49 8.35 10.56
N TYR A 30 7.59 7.71 10.16
CA TYR A 30 7.62 6.30 9.72
C TYR A 30 7.68 5.35 10.92
N GLU A 31 6.84 5.61 11.91
CA GLU A 31 6.85 4.93 13.21
C GLU A 31 5.73 3.90 13.34
N ASP A 32 5.02 3.64 12.24
CA ASP A 32 3.94 2.68 12.18
C ASP A 32 4.38 1.39 11.51
N VAL A 33 3.91 0.27 12.06
CA VAL A 33 4.18 -1.08 11.52
C VAL A 33 2.85 -1.77 11.27
N LEU A 34 2.67 -2.27 10.03
CA LEU A 34 1.55 -3.11 9.65
C LEU A 34 1.97 -4.58 9.69
N ILE A 35 1.17 -5.40 10.35
CA ILE A 35 1.32 -6.85 10.40
C ILE A 35 0.19 -7.44 9.57
N LEU A 36 0.55 -8.16 8.51
CA LEU A 36 -0.39 -8.62 7.49
C LEU A 36 -0.09 -10.07 7.11
N ASP A 37 -1.11 -10.92 7.12
CA ASP A 37 -1.07 -12.18 6.39
C ASP A 37 -1.53 -11.96 4.94
N LYS A 38 -0.59 -12.02 4.00
CA LYS A 38 -0.82 -11.68 2.59
C LYS A 38 -1.79 -12.61 1.89
N GLU A 39 -1.96 -13.85 2.34
CA GLU A 39 -2.90 -14.80 1.73
C GLU A 39 -4.36 -14.40 2.00
N MET A 40 -4.59 -13.62 3.06
CA MET A 40 -5.89 -13.09 3.46
C MET A 40 -6.22 -11.74 2.82
N TRP A 41 -5.34 -11.22 1.97
CA TRP A 41 -5.56 -10.01 1.19
C TRP A 41 -5.64 -10.35 -0.30
N SER A 42 -6.43 -9.56 -1.03
CA SER A 42 -6.47 -9.66 -2.48
C SER A 42 -6.76 -8.33 -3.15
N VAL A 43 -6.34 -8.20 -4.39
CA VAL A 43 -6.72 -7.08 -5.24
C VAL A 43 -7.93 -7.51 -6.06
N ALA A 44 -9.03 -6.79 -5.92
CA ALA A 44 -10.19 -6.94 -6.80
C ALA A 44 -10.16 -5.82 -7.84
N THR A 45 -10.42 -6.16 -9.09
CA THR A 45 -10.43 -5.21 -10.19
C THR A 45 -11.85 -5.05 -10.69
N LEU A 46 -12.40 -3.84 -10.60
CA LEU A 46 -13.71 -3.50 -11.15
C LEU A 46 -13.60 -3.24 -12.65
N GLN A 47 -12.61 -2.44 -13.06
CA GLN A 47 -12.30 -2.19 -14.46
C GLN A 47 -10.86 -2.60 -14.78
N PRO A 48 -10.64 -3.57 -15.68
CA PRO A 48 -9.31 -4.00 -16.07
C PRO A 48 -8.53 -2.86 -16.72
N LEU A 49 -7.20 -2.99 -16.78
CA LEU A 49 -6.34 -1.99 -17.41
C LEU A 49 -6.74 -1.79 -18.88
N LYS A 50 -7.27 -0.61 -19.18
CA LYS A 50 -7.65 -0.19 -20.52
C LYS A 50 -6.64 0.83 -21.01
N THR A 51 -6.12 0.62 -22.21
CA THR A 51 -5.19 1.55 -22.87
C THR A 51 -5.82 2.06 -24.16
N GLU A 52 -5.97 3.37 -24.28
CA GLU A 52 -6.61 4.01 -25.42
C GLU A 52 -5.75 5.14 -25.97
N LYS A 53 -5.65 5.23 -27.30
CA LYS A 53 -5.05 6.40 -27.94
C LYS A 53 -6.06 7.53 -27.91
N LEU A 54 -5.70 8.65 -27.30
CA LEU A 54 -6.53 9.85 -27.31
C LEU A 54 -6.48 10.51 -28.69
N ALA A 55 -7.53 11.25 -29.02
CA ALA A 55 -7.59 12.04 -30.23
C ALA A 55 -6.35 12.95 -30.34
N LYS A 56 -5.79 13.03 -31.55
CA LYS A 56 -4.60 13.84 -31.81
C LYS A 56 -4.96 15.32 -31.66
N THR A 57 -4.33 16.02 -30.72
CA THR A 57 -4.45 17.48 -30.59
C THR A 57 -3.18 18.12 -31.14
N GLY A 58 -3.28 18.74 -32.32
CA GLY A 58 -2.12 19.27 -33.03
C GLY A 58 -1.13 18.17 -33.43
N LEU A 59 0.14 18.31 -33.04
CA LEU A 59 1.18 17.29 -33.26
C LEU A 59 1.33 16.31 -32.08
N SER A 60 0.57 16.50 -30.99
CA SER A 60 0.69 15.67 -29.79
C SER A 60 -0.07 14.36 -29.95
N THR A 61 0.60 13.24 -29.64
CA THR A 61 -0.02 11.92 -29.49
C THR A 61 -0.04 11.57 -28.01
N LYS A 62 -1.21 11.28 -27.46
CA LYS A 62 -1.39 10.94 -26.05
C LYS A 62 -2.05 9.58 -25.91
N ILE A 63 -1.67 8.84 -24.88
CA ILE A 63 -2.26 7.55 -24.52
C ILE A 63 -2.86 7.69 -23.13
N GLN A 64 -4.12 7.28 -22.98
CA GLN A 64 -4.78 7.17 -21.69
C GLN A 64 -4.71 5.71 -21.22
N MET A 65 -4.29 5.53 -19.97
CA MET A 65 -4.36 4.25 -19.28
C MET A 65 -5.28 4.41 -18.06
N SER A 66 -6.34 3.62 -17.98
CA SER A 66 -7.28 3.64 -16.86
C SER A 66 -7.50 2.24 -16.30
N THR A 67 -7.63 2.14 -14.99
CA THR A 67 -7.99 0.92 -14.27
C THR A 67 -8.69 1.29 -12.97
N GLU A 68 -9.61 0.45 -12.52
CA GLU A 68 -10.24 0.60 -11.23
C GLU A 68 -10.04 -0.69 -10.45
N TYR A 69 -9.35 -0.59 -9.33
CA TYR A 69 -9.08 -1.71 -8.45
C TYR A 69 -9.23 -1.28 -6.99
N THR A 70 -9.51 -2.26 -6.14
CA THR A 70 -9.61 -2.09 -4.70
C THR A 70 -8.85 -3.20 -3.98
N LEU A 71 -8.48 -2.93 -2.73
CA LEU A 71 -7.90 -3.90 -1.83
C LEU A 71 -9.03 -4.55 -1.01
N VAL A 72 -9.07 -5.87 -1.02
CA VAL A 72 -10.06 -6.66 -0.29
C VAL A 72 -9.39 -7.39 0.86
N SER A 73 -9.83 -7.10 2.07
CA SER A 73 -9.53 -7.91 3.25
C SER A 73 -10.53 -9.05 3.33
N ARG A 74 -10.05 -10.29 3.19
CA ARG A 74 -10.88 -11.49 3.28
C ARG A 74 -11.08 -11.96 4.71
N GLN A 75 -10.22 -11.52 5.62
CA GLN A 75 -10.32 -11.82 7.02
C GLN A 75 -9.81 -10.67 7.89
N GLU A 76 -10.67 -10.13 8.74
CA GLU A 76 -10.35 -8.97 9.58
C GLU A 76 -9.19 -9.26 10.54
N LYS A 77 -9.20 -10.44 11.17
CA LYS A 77 -8.17 -10.88 12.13
C LYS A 77 -6.78 -11.08 11.52
N ALA A 78 -6.67 -11.05 10.19
CA ALA A 78 -5.40 -11.24 9.48
C ALA A 78 -4.55 -9.95 9.41
N SER A 79 -5.01 -8.86 10.04
CA SER A 79 -4.41 -7.55 9.94
C SER A 79 -4.26 -6.93 11.33
N ALA A 80 -3.10 -6.34 11.61
CA ALA A 80 -2.88 -5.53 12.79
C ALA A 80 -2.04 -4.30 12.45
N TRP A 81 -2.21 -3.24 13.24
CA TRP A 81 -1.50 -1.98 13.08
C TRP A 81 -0.93 -1.56 14.44
N LEU A 82 0.39 -1.49 14.51
CA LEU A 82 1.12 -0.88 15.62
C LEU A 82 1.40 0.58 15.26
N LYS A 83 0.86 1.50 16.07
CA LYS A 83 0.98 2.95 15.87
C LYS A 83 1.99 3.56 16.83
N ASN A 84 2.66 4.63 16.40
CA ASN A 84 3.50 5.46 17.27
C ASN A 84 4.57 4.64 18.00
N MET A 85 5.32 3.85 17.25
CA MET A 85 6.52 3.19 17.76
C MET A 85 7.62 4.25 17.93
N ALA A 86 7.55 4.96 19.04
CA ALA A 86 8.53 5.97 19.41
C ALA A 86 9.94 5.35 19.38
N VAL A 87 10.81 5.89 18.54
CA VAL A 87 12.24 5.64 18.63
C VAL A 87 12.74 6.56 19.74
N SER A 88 13.09 6.01 20.90
CA SER A 88 13.76 6.77 21.96
C SER A 88 14.96 7.51 21.37
N PRO A 89 15.24 8.76 21.78
CA PRO A 89 16.53 9.39 21.52
C PRO A 89 17.68 8.57 22.13
#